data_AF-A0A7C7A6D5-F1
#
_entry.id   AF-A0A7C7A6D5-F1
#
_cell.length_a   1.000
_cell.length_b   1.000
_cell.length_c   1.000
_cell.angle_alpha   90.00
_cell.angle_beta   90.00
_cell.angle_gamma   90.00
#
_symmetry.space_group_name_H-M   'P 1'
#
loop_
_entity.id
_entity.type
_entity.pdbx_description
1 polymer ?
#
loop_
_entity_poly.entity_id
_entity_poly.type
_entity_poly.pdbx_seq_one_letter_code
_entity_poly.pdbx_strand_id
1 'polypeptide(L)'
;ETVQSIKKVIVKNKGKRCMLGVSKFGYGIIKECFKNEDVAIEVIENNYFGGNIGCSGLLVLEDVKQKLKEKDYKYDVIILPAVMFDSKGRDLTGKHYKDLEEEHGVNIHIIE
;
A
#
# COMPACT_ATOMS: atom_id res chain seq x y z
N GLU A 1 -11.88 -11.72 -3.74
CA GLU A 1 -12.04 -11.41 -2.30
C GLU A 1 -11.33 -10.12 -1.82
N THR A 2 -10.27 -9.64 -2.48
CA THR A 2 -9.40 -8.53 -2.04
C THR A 2 -10.13 -7.25 -1.61
N VAL A 3 -11.15 -6.81 -2.37
CA VAL A 3 -11.95 -5.61 -2.04
C VAL A 3 -12.65 -5.74 -0.68
N GLN A 4 -13.16 -6.91 -0.34
CA GLN A 4 -13.81 -7.13 0.96
C GLN A 4 -12.80 -7.15 2.11
N SER A 5 -11.62 -7.71 1.88
CA SER A 5 -10.52 -7.69 2.86
C SER A 5 -10.08 -6.25 3.16
N ILE A 6 -9.91 -5.42 2.12
CA ILE A 6 -9.61 -3.99 2.29
C ILE A 6 -10.72 -3.30 3.10
N LYS A 7 -11.99 -3.50 2.74
CA LYS A 7 -13.11 -2.89 3.47
C LYS A 7 -13.12 -3.29 4.95
N LYS A 8 -12.83 -4.55 5.29
CA LYS A 8 -12.70 -4.99 6.68
C LYS A 8 -11.59 -4.22 7.41
N VAL A 9 -10.44 -4.02 6.77
CA VAL A 9 -9.32 -3.25 7.35
C VAL A 9 -9.71 -1.79 7.56
N ILE A 10 -10.36 -1.16 6.57
CA ILE A 10 -10.85 0.24 6.67
C ILE A 10 -11.86 0.36 7.82
N VAL A 11 -12.85 -0.53 7.90
CA VAL A 11 -13.87 -0.52 8.96
C VAL A 11 -13.25 -0.77 10.34
N LYS A 12 -12.26 -1.67 10.45
CA LYS A 12 -11.54 -1.93 11.70
C LYS A 12 -10.70 -0.73 12.16
N ASN A 13 -10.24 0.10 11.22
CA ASN A 13 -9.45 1.29 11.47
C ASN A 13 -10.24 2.59 11.24
N LYS A 14 -11.57 2.53 11.35
CA LYS A 14 -12.45 3.68 11.12
C LYS A 14 -12.08 4.82 12.07
N GLY A 15 -11.76 6.00 11.52
CA GLY A 15 -11.26 7.16 12.27
C GLY A 15 -9.74 7.33 12.27
N LYS A 16 -8.98 6.40 11.66
CA LYS A 16 -7.55 6.55 11.38
C LYS A 16 -7.30 6.88 9.91
N ARG A 17 -6.20 7.57 9.61
CA ARG A 17 -5.84 7.88 8.21
C ARG A 17 -5.29 6.62 7.53
N CYS A 18 -6.13 5.97 6.74
CA CYS A 18 -5.77 4.79 5.96
C CYS A 18 -5.30 5.20 4.55
N MET A 19 -4.18 4.65 4.10
CA MET A 19 -3.69 4.73 2.73
C MET A 19 -3.81 3.35 2.08
N LEU A 20 -4.36 3.30 0.87
CA LEU A 20 -4.35 2.11 0.03
C LEU A 20 -3.36 2.33 -1.11
N GLY A 21 -2.25 1.59 -1.07
CA GLY A 21 -1.24 1.61 -2.12
C GLY A 21 -1.69 0.77 -3.30
N VAL A 22 -1.89 1.42 -4.45
CA VAL A 22 -2.27 0.72 -5.69
C VAL A 22 -1.34 1.03 -6.82
N SER A 23 -1.20 0.06 -7.72
CA SER A 23 -0.50 0.29 -8.97
C SER A 23 -1.34 1.12 -9.95
N LYS A 24 -0.66 1.78 -10.89
CA LYS A 24 -1.30 2.63 -11.92
C LYS A 24 -2.44 1.94 -12.69
N PHE A 25 -2.30 0.66 -13.02
CA PHE A 25 -3.36 -0.10 -13.72
C PHE A 25 -4.57 -0.41 -12.83
N GLY A 26 -4.38 -0.63 -11.53
CA GLY A 26 -5.45 -0.92 -10.58
C GLY A 26 -6.17 0.31 -10.04
N TYR A 27 -5.57 1.50 -10.19
CA TYR A 27 -6.08 2.73 -9.59
C TYR A 27 -7.51 3.08 -10.01
N GLY A 28 -7.85 2.97 -11.29
CA GLY A 28 -9.18 3.34 -11.78
C GLY A 28 -10.30 2.54 -11.10
N ILE A 29 -10.15 1.20 -11.07
CA ILE A 29 -11.13 0.28 -10.49
C ILE A 29 -11.22 0.47 -8.98
N ILE A 30 -10.07 0.56 -8.30
CA ILE A 30 -10.02 0.73 -6.84
C ILE A 30 -10.60 2.09 -6.44
N LYS A 31 -10.26 3.16 -7.16
CA LYS A 31 -10.81 4.50 -6.91
C LYS A 31 -12.33 4.50 -6.94
N GLU A 32 -12.91 3.79 -7.90
CA GLU A 32 -14.37 3.69 -8.01
C GLU A 32 -14.97 2.83 -6.89
N CYS A 33 -14.34 1.69 -6.56
CA CYS A 33 -14.79 0.79 -5.49
C CYS A 33 -14.77 1.43 -4.10
N PHE A 34 -13.84 2.34 -3.85
CA PHE A 34 -13.60 2.97 -2.54
C PHE A 34 -13.90 4.48 -2.52
N LYS A 35 -14.58 5.00 -3.55
CA LYS A 35 -14.94 6.43 -3.66
C LYS A 35 -15.74 6.98 -2.47
N ASN A 36 -16.51 6.12 -1.80
CA ASN A 36 -17.37 6.49 -0.67
C ASN A 36 -16.78 6.09 0.69
N GLU A 37 -15.55 5.57 0.72
CA GLU A 37 -14.89 5.14 1.95
C GLU A 37 -13.86 6.19 2.38
N ASP A 38 -13.63 6.31 3.68
CA ASP A 38 -12.64 7.23 4.26
C ASP A 38 -11.22 6.63 4.14
N VAL A 39 -10.73 6.51 2.90
CA VAL A 39 -9.41 5.94 2.57
C VAL A 39 -8.73 6.75 1.49
N ALA A 40 -7.45 7.08 1.69
CA ALA A 40 -6.62 7.73 0.70
C ALA A 40 -6.09 6.68 -0.29
N ILE A 41 -6.49 6.78 -1.55
CA ILE A 41 -6.06 5.85 -2.60
C ILE A 41 -4.91 6.49 -3.34
N GLU A 42 -3.71 5.94 -3.16
CA GLU A 42 -2.48 6.51 -3.69
C GLU A 42 -1.86 5.57 -4.71
N VAL A 43 -1.48 6.15 -5.85
CA VAL A 43 -0.75 5.41 -6.88
C VAL A 43 0.71 5.35 -6.48
N ILE A 44 1.22 4.14 -6.29
CA ILE A 44 2.62 3.89 -6.05
C ILE A 44 3.26 3.57 -7.41
N GLU A 45 4.18 4.44 -7.80
CA GLU A 45 4.93 4.29 -9.04
C GLU A 45 6.13 3.39 -8.79
N ASN A 46 6.31 2.39 -9.65
CA ASN A 46 7.43 1.48 -9.57
C ASN A 46 8.68 2.16 -10.15
N ASN A 47 9.47 2.85 -9.33
CA ASN A 47 10.72 3.44 -9.82
C ASN A 47 11.85 2.40 -9.86
N TYR A 48 11.75 1.34 -9.08
CA TYR A 48 12.80 0.32 -8.96
C TYR A 48 12.98 -0.54 -10.22
N PHE A 49 11.89 -0.98 -10.85
CA PHE A 49 11.89 -1.80 -12.08
C PHE A 49 11.56 -1.00 -13.35
N GLY A 50 11.95 0.28 -13.40
CA GLY A 50 11.95 1.08 -14.63
C GLY A 50 10.61 1.72 -15.03
N GLY A 51 9.70 1.98 -14.09
CA GLY A 51 8.56 2.91 -14.27
C GLY A 51 7.37 2.39 -15.08
N ASN A 52 7.55 1.32 -15.86
CA ASN A 52 6.55 0.87 -16.83
C ASN A 52 5.68 -0.31 -16.33
N ILE A 53 6.01 -0.86 -15.16
CA ILE A 53 5.33 -2.05 -14.63
C ILE A 53 4.35 -1.63 -13.55
N GLY A 54 3.11 -1.32 -13.96
CA GLY A 54 2.03 -0.99 -13.04
C GLY A 54 1.37 -2.23 -12.43
N CYS A 55 2.14 -3.29 -12.17
CA CYS A 55 1.66 -4.50 -11.53
C CYS A 55 2.19 -4.51 -10.10
N SER A 56 1.30 -4.76 -9.13
CA SER A 56 1.66 -4.61 -7.73
C SER A 56 2.76 -5.56 -7.28
N GLY A 57 3.01 -6.67 -7.99
CA GLY A 57 4.03 -7.66 -7.63
C GLY A 57 5.48 -7.21 -7.79
N LEU A 58 5.73 -6.03 -8.36
CA LEU A 58 7.08 -5.51 -8.57
C LEU A 58 7.39 -4.26 -7.74
N LEU A 59 6.41 -3.78 -6.97
CA LEU A 59 6.57 -2.63 -6.09
C LEU A 59 7.40 -3.02 -4.86
N VAL A 60 8.31 -2.14 -4.44
CA VAL A 60 9.14 -2.35 -3.25
C VAL A 60 8.77 -1.37 -2.14
N LEU A 61 9.13 -1.69 -0.90
CA LEU A 61 8.87 -0.83 0.25
C LEU A 61 9.51 0.57 0.11
N GLU A 62 10.59 0.69 -0.67
CA GLU A 62 11.23 1.98 -0.95
C GLU A 62 10.37 2.90 -1.82
N ASP A 63 9.65 2.37 -2.82
CA ASP A 63 8.71 3.18 -3.62
C ASP A 63 7.60 3.74 -2.73
N VAL A 64 7.09 2.91 -1.81
CA VAL A 64 6.09 3.31 -0.80
C VAL A 64 6.67 4.42 0.08
N LYS A 65 7.90 4.24 0.62
CA LYS A 65 8.59 5.25 1.45
C LYS A 65 8.77 6.57 0.72
N GLN A 66 9.17 6.54 -0.55
CA GLN A 66 9.34 7.76 -1.35
C GLN A 66 8.02 8.49 -1.51
N LYS A 67 6.93 7.77 -1.80
CA LYS A 67 5.59 8.38 -1.91
C LYS A 67 5.11 8.97 -0.59
N LEU A 68 5.39 8.28 0.52
CA LEU A 68 5.12 8.77 1.87
C LEU A 68 5.95 10.01 2.23
N LYS A 69 7.19 10.13 1.72
CA LYS A 69 8.04 11.32 1.94
C LYS A 69 7.66 12.49 1.04
N GLU A 70 7.19 12.23 -0.18
CA GLU A 70 6.66 13.29 -1.07
C GLU A 70 5.42 13.96 -0.47
N LYS A 71 4.66 13.23 0.34
CA LYS A 71 3.48 13.78 1.01
C LYS A 71 3.80 14.13 2.45
N ASP A 72 3.47 15.36 2.86
CA ASP A 72 3.58 15.81 4.26
C ASP A 72 2.53 15.15 5.20
N TYR A 73 1.84 14.11 4.73
CA TYR A 73 0.77 13.45 5.46
C TYR A 73 1.28 12.15 6.10
N LYS A 74 1.20 12.09 7.43
CA LYS A 74 1.36 10.84 8.17
C LYS A 74 0.08 10.00 8.05
N TYR A 75 0.22 8.80 7.50
CA TYR A 75 -0.83 7.79 7.50
C TYR A 75 -0.63 6.86 8.70
N ASP A 76 -1.71 6.53 9.40
CA ASP A 76 -1.65 5.58 10.52
C ASP A 76 -1.62 4.13 10.03
N VAL A 77 -2.27 3.87 8.89
CA VAL A 77 -2.48 2.53 8.35
C VAL A 77 -2.19 2.54 6.86
N ILE A 78 -1.36 1.63 6.39
CA ILE A 78 -1.02 1.46 4.98
C ILE A 78 -1.44 0.06 4.55
N ILE A 79 -2.27 -0.01 3.53
CA ILE A 79 -2.79 -1.26 2.99
C ILE A 79 -2.03 -1.54 1.70
N LEU A 80 -1.38 -2.70 1.66
CA LEU A 80 -0.42 -3.11 0.65
C LEU A 80 -0.76 -4.51 0.14
N PRO A 81 -0.75 -4.76 -1.18
CA PRO A 81 -1.04 -6.09 -1.70
C PRO A 81 0.08 -7.11 -1.37
N ALA A 82 -0.32 -8.33 -1.01
CA ALA A 82 0.54 -9.44 -0.59
C ALA A 82 1.54 -9.85 -1.67
N VAL A 83 1.17 -9.66 -2.93
CA VAL A 83 2.04 -9.95 -4.08
C VAL A 83 3.36 -9.16 -4.08
N MET A 84 3.47 -8.05 -3.31
CA MET A 84 4.74 -7.33 -3.12
C MET A 84 5.73 -8.08 -2.23
N PHE A 85 5.24 -9.04 -1.45
CA PHE A 85 6.02 -9.71 -0.42
C PHE A 85 6.19 -11.19 -0.75
N ASP A 86 7.37 -11.70 -0.46
CA ASP A 86 7.63 -13.13 -0.43
C ASP A 86 6.92 -13.80 0.76
N SER A 87 6.91 -15.13 0.82
CA SER A 87 6.34 -15.93 1.93
C SER A 87 6.87 -15.53 3.31
N LYS A 88 8.04 -14.88 3.38
CA LYS A 88 8.65 -14.37 4.61
C LYS A 88 8.30 -12.92 4.93
N GLY A 89 7.38 -12.26 4.20
CA GLY A 89 7.04 -10.86 4.41
C GLY A 89 8.13 -9.88 3.97
N ARG A 90 8.98 -10.28 3.03
CA ARG A 90 10.07 -9.46 2.50
C ARG A 90 9.74 -8.99 1.10
N ASP A 91 10.01 -7.73 0.80
CA ASP A 91 9.88 -7.23 -0.57
C ASP A 91 11.02 -7.73 -1.46
N LEU A 92 11.00 -7.36 -2.74
CA LEU A 92 12.02 -7.77 -3.71
C LEU A 92 13.45 -7.32 -3.36
N THR A 93 13.61 -6.24 -2.58
CA THR A 93 14.91 -5.80 -2.06
C THR A 93 15.35 -6.55 -0.81
N GLY A 94 14.49 -7.42 -0.27
CA GLY A 94 14.75 -8.21 0.92
C GLY A 94 14.43 -7.50 2.25
N LYS A 95 13.83 -6.30 2.23
CA LYS A 95 13.43 -5.60 3.46
C LYS A 95 12.10 -6.15 3.96
N HIS A 96 11.96 -6.20 5.28
CA HIS A 96 10.75 -6.70 5.90
C HIS A 96 9.77 -5.54 6.11
N TYR A 97 8.47 -5.75 5.89
CA TYR A 97 7.48 -4.67 6.09
C TYR A 97 7.48 -4.15 7.53
N LYS A 98 7.71 -5.01 8.53
CA LYS A 98 7.83 -4.62 9.95
C LYS A 98 8.90 -3.55 10.23
N ASP A 99 10.04 -3.59 9.54
CA ASP A 99 11.05 -2.53 9.66
C ASP A 99 10.47 -1.17 9.26
N LEU A 100 9.64 -1.14 8.20
CA LEU A 100 8.95 0.08 7.78
C LEU A 100 7.91 0.52 8.81
N GLU A 101 7.19 -0.43 9.41
CA GLU A 101 6.21 -0.13 10.48
C GLU A 101 6.88 0.54 11.69
N GLU A 102 7.99 -0.02 12.16
CA GLU A 102 8.73 0.51 13.31
C GLU A 102 9.41 1.84 13.00
N GLU A 103 10.02 1.98 11.81
CA GLU A 103 10.74 3.20 11.41
C GLU A 103 9.81 4.41 11.24
N HIS A 104 8.62 4.20 10.65
CA HIS A 104 7.69 5.29 10.36
C HIS A 104 6.53 5.40 11.37
N GLY A 105 6.37 4.44 12.28
CA GLY A 105 5.26 4.37 13.22
C GLY A 105 3.92 4.17 12.52
N VAL A 106 3.91 3.39 11.45
CA VAL A 106 2.71 3.11 10.61
C VAL A 106 2.35 1.64 10.71
N ASN A 107 1.06 1.31 10.60
CA ASN A 107 0.61 -0.08 10.63
C ASN A 107 0.38 -0.59 9.21
N ILE A 108 1.15 -1.59 8.78
CA ILE A 108 1.06 -2.13 7.42
C ILE A 108 0.16 -3.35 7.41
N HIS A 109 -0.91 -3.28 6.63
CA HIS A 109 -1.81 -4.39 6.39
C HIS A 109 -1.60 -4.97 5.00
N ILE A 110 -1.18 -6.23 4.98
CA ILE A 110 -0.97 -7.00 3.78
C ILE A 110 -2.28 -7.70 3.39
N ILE A 111 -2.69 -7.61 2.12
CA ILE A 111 -3.93 -8.20 1.60
C ILE A 111 -3.67 -9.10 0.38
N GLU A 112 -4.26 -10.29 0.36
CA GLU A 112 -4.23 -11.19 -0.80
C GLU A 112 -5.23 -10.79 -1.90
#